data_AF-A0A6J6JZM0-F1
#
_entry.id   AF-A0A6J6JZM0-F1
#
_cell.length_a   1.000
_cell.length_b   1.000
_cell.length_c   1.000
_cell.angle_alpha   90.00
_cell.angle_beta   90.00
_cell.angle_gamma   90.00
#
_symmetry.space_group_name_H-M   'P 1'
#
loop_
_entity.id
_entity.type
_entity.pdbx_description
1 polymer ?
#
loop_
_entity_poly.entity_id
_entity_poly.type
_entity_poly.pdbx_seq_one_letter_code
_entity_poly.pdbx_strand_id
1 'polypeptide(L)'
;MIATAFPHAEELLAGEAGIVVPHRDPVSLASAIRSVVTEESRLDSMFDATADIARQHRWSVVASQYLEYGTQLVRSGSAVAS
;
A
#
# COMPACT_ATOMS: atom_id res chain seq x y z
N MET A 1 -5.26 0.80 7.69
CA MET A 1 -5.63 2.20 7.32
C MET A 1 -7.16 2.33 7.24
N ILE A 2 -7.74 3.53 7.40
CA ILE A 2 -9.16 3.80 7.07
C ILE A 2 -9.18 4.80 5.92
N ALA A 3 -9.87 4.48 4.82
CA ALA A 3 -9.95 5.33 3.64
C ALA A 3 -11.37 5.40 3.09
N THR A 4 -11.68 6.47 2.36
CA THR A 4 -12.93 6.55 1.60
C THR A 4 -12.85 5.75 0.31
N ALA A 5 -13.99 5.27 -0.18
CA ALA A 5 -14.13 4.40 -1.35
C ALA A 5 -13.77 5.08 -2.69
N PHE A 6 -12.48 5.30 -2.92
CA PHE A 6 -11.93 5.61 -4.24
C PHE A 6 -11.34 4.34 -4.86
N PRO A 7 -11.34 4.19 -6.20
CA PRO A 7 -10.89 2.96 -6.87
C PRO A 7 -9.51 2.45 -6.41
N HIS A 8 -8.54 3.36 -6.25
CA HIS A 8 -7.19 3.00 -5.80
C HIS A 8 -7.13 2.59 -4.32
N ALA A 9 -8.05 3.08 -3.48
CA ALA A 9 -8.14 2.68 -2.09
C ALA A 9 -8.71 1.26 -1.96
N GLU A 10 -9.66 0.89 -2.83
CA GLU A 10 -10.18 -0.48 -2.89
C GLU A 10 -9.13 -1.47 -3.36
N GLU A 11 -8.31 -1.10 -4.35
CA GLU A 11 -7.19 -1.92 -4.83
C GLU A 11 -6.08 -2.06 -3.76
N LEU A 12 -5.69 -0.96 -3.12
CA LEU A 12 -4.60 -0.92 -2.14
C LEU A 12 -4.96 -1.56 -0.79
N LEU A 13 -6.23 -1.43 -0.38
CA LEU A 13 -6.73 -1.93 0.91
C LEU A 13 -7.56 -3.21 0.77
N ALA A 14 -7.53 -3.87 -0.39
CA ALA A 14 -8.22 -5.14 -0.59
C ALA A 14 -7.81 -6.15 0.49
N GLY A 15 -8.79 -6.84 1.09
CA GLY A 15 -8.56 -7.80 2.17
C GLY A 15 -8.56 -7.18 3.57
N GLU A 16 -7.61 -7.58 4.43
CA GLU A 16 -7.57 -7.20 5.85
C GLU A 16 -6.65 -5.98 6.14
N ALA A 17 -6.03 -5.39 5.11
CA ALA A 17 -5.08 -4.27 5.26
C ALA A 17 -5.75 -2.92 5.64
N GLY A 18 -7.07 -2.82 5.52
CA GLY A 18 -7.78 -1.59 5.80
C GLY A 18 -9.29 -1.71 5.87
N ILE A 19 -9.92 -0.58 6.17
CA ILE A 19 -11.37 -0.42 6.13
C ILE A 19 -11.66 0.67 5.09
N VAL A 20 -12.44 0.30 4.07
CA VAL A 20 -12.98 1.25 3.10
C VAL A 20 -14.37 1.68 3.56
N VAL A 21 -14.59 2.99 3.63
CA VAL A 21 -15.89 3.57 4.02
C VAL A 21 -16.53 4.34 2.85
N PRO A 22 -17.87 4.41 2.78
CA PRO A 22 -18.55 5.19 1.76
C PRO A 22 -18.17 6.67 1.79
N HIS A 23 -18.24 7.32 0.64
CA HIS A 23 -18.07 8.76 0.56
C HIS A 23 -19.18 9.50 1.30
N ARG A 24 -18.78 10.57 2.02
CA ARG A 24 -19.69 11.48 2.73
C ARG A 24 -20.57 10.77 3.78
N ASP A 25 -20.10 9.66 4.32
CA ASP A 25 -20.76 8.93 5.41
C ASP A 25 -19.97 9.04 6.71
N PRO A 26 -20.27 10.05 7.56
CA PRO A 26 -19.58 10.23 8.84
C PRO A 26 -19.91 9.14 9.86
N VAL A 27 -21.05 8.45 9.73
CA VAL A 27 -21.43 7.37 10.65
C VAL A 27 -20.57 6.14 10.39
N SER A 28 -20.41 5.76 9.12
CA SER A 28 -19.52 4.66 8.72
C SER A 28 -18.06 4.95 9.11
N LEU A 29 -17.59 6.18 8.91
CA LEU A 29 -16.24 6.59 9.33
C LEU A 29 -16.06 6.50 10.85
N ALA A 30 -17.00 7.01 11.64
CA ALA A 30 -16.94 6.96 13.10
C ALA A 30 -16.97 5.51 13.64
N SER A 31 -17.79 4.65 13.02
CA SER A 31 -17.86 3.22 13.35
C SER A 31 -16.53 2.52 13.04
N ALA A 32 -15.94 2.77 11.87
CA ALA A 32 -14.64 2.23 11.49
C ALA A 32 -13.54 2.64 12.48
N ILE A 33 -13.45 3.94 12.81
CA ILE A 33 -12.49 4.45 13.79
C ILE A 33 -12.69 3.77 15.13
N ARG A 34 -13.94 3.69 15.63
CA ARG A 34 -14.25 3.04 16.90
C ARG A 34 -13.77 1.60 16.93
N SER A 35 -14.09 0.81 15.89
CA SER A 35 -13.69 -0.60 15.84
C SER A 35 -12.16 -0.78 15.94
N VAL A 36 -11.38 0.07 15.27
CA VAL A 36 -9.91 -0.01 15.30
C VAL A 36 -9.33 0.39 16.65
N VAL A 37 -9.90 1.40 17.31
CA VAL A 37 -9.38 1.86 18.62
C VAL A 37 -9.86 1.01 19.79
N THR A 38 -10.93 0.23 19.64
CA THR A 38 -11.47 -0.63 20.71
C THR A 38 -11.05 -2.08 20.61
N GLU A 39 -10.65 -2.56 19.42
CA GLU A 39 -10.26 -3.96 19.18
C GLU A 39 -8.76 -4.03 18.85
N GLU A 40 -7.91 -4.27 19.85
CA GLU A 40 -6.45 -4.36 19.67
C GLU A 40 -6.06 -5.43 18.65
N SER A 41 -6.71 -6.60 18.69
CA SER A 41 -6.46 -7.67 17.71
C SER A 41 -6.77 -7.27 16.27
N ARG A 42 -7.76 -6.39 16.05
CA ARG A 42 -8.07 -5.86 14.73
C ARG A 42 -6.98 -4.90 14.27
N LEU A 43 -6.48 -4.04 15.17
CA LEU A 43 -5.36 -3.15 14.86
C LEU A 43 -4.11 -3.94 14.46
N ASP A 44 -3.80 -5.00 15.19
CA ASP A 44 -2.65 -5.88 14.92
C ASP A 44 -2.80 -6.59 13.57
N SER A 45 -3.96 -7.21 13.30
CA SER A 45 -4.22 -7.85 12.00
C SER A 45 -4.10 -6.87 10.83
N MET A 46 -4.62 -5.65 10.99
CA MET A 46 -4.49 -4.60 9.97
C MET A 46 -3.04 -4.17 9.76
N PHE A 47 -2.24 -4.10 10.83
CA PHE A 47 -0.83 -3.78 10.76
C PHE A 47 -0.05 -4.87 10.02
N ASP A 48 -0.26 -6.13 10.39
CA ASP A 48 0.37 -7.30 9.78
C ASP A 48 0.01 -7.41 8.29
N ALA A 49 -1.26 -7.26 7.95
CA ALA A 49 -1.74 -7.29 6.56
C ALA A 49 -1.15 -6.16 5.70
N THR A 50 -0.75 -5.03 6.31
CA THR A 50 -0.16 -3.89 5.59
C THR A 50 1.37 -3.95 5.55
N ALA A 51 2.01 -4.79 6.36
CA ALA A 51 3.47 -4.79 6.52
C ALA A 51 4.21 -5.05 5.19
N ASP A 52 3.71 -5.98 4.37
CA ASP A 52 4.30 -6.27 3.06
C ASP A 52 4.12 -5.12 2.07
N ILE A 53 2.93 -4.52 2.04
CA ILE A 53 2.63 -3.36 1.22
C ILE A 53 3.60 -2.23 1.59
N ALA A 54 3.74 -1.93 2.88
CA ALA A 54 4.65 -0.91 3.38
C ALA A 54 6.10 -1.19 3.00
N ARG A 55 6.56 -2.45 3.11
CA ARG A 55 7.94 -2.84 2.73
C ARG A 55 8.22 -2.60 1.26
N GLN A 56 7.30 -2.98 0.37
CA GLN A 56 7.49 -2.85 -1.09
C GLN A 56 7.46 -1.40 -1.57
N HIS A 57 6.73 -0.51 -0.87
CA HIS A 57 6.60 0.89 -1.23
C HIS A 57 7.66 1.80 -0.61
N ARG A 58 8.68 1.25 0.05
CA ARG A 58 9.81 2.05 0.58
C ARG A 58 10.60 2.66 -0.57
N TRP A 59 10.98 3.93 -0.43
CA TRP A 59 11.85 4.61 -1.40
C TRP A 59 13.17 3.88 -1.67
N SER A 60 13.73 3.19 -0.68
CA SER A 60 14.92 2.35 -0.88
C SER A 60 14.67 1.22 -1.88
N VAL A 61 13.51 0.56 -1.79
CA VAL A 61 13.12 -0.54 -2.69
C VAL A 61 12.85 0.00 -4.10
N VAL A 62 12.14 1.13 -4.20
CA VAL A 62 11.89 1.81 -5.48
C VAL A 62 13.22 2.21 -6.14
N ALA A 63 14.13 2.86 -5.40
CA ALA A 63 15.42 3.28 -5.92
C ALA A 63 16.27 2.09 -6.41
N SER A 64 16.28 0.97 -5.69
CA SER A 64 16.97 -0.25 -6.12
C SER A 64 16.44 -0.79 -7.45
N GLN A 65 15.12 -0.80 -7.66
CA GLN A 65 14.52 -1.22 -8.93
C GLN A 65 14.92 -0.29 -10.08
N TYR A 66 14.88 1.03 -9.87
CA TYR A 66 15.31 2.00 -10.88
C TYR A 66 16.80 1.83 -11.25
N LEU A 67 17.67 1.59 -10.27
CA LEU A 67 19.09 1.33 -10.50
C LEU A 67 19.31 0.04 -11.29
N GLU A 68 18.55 -1.01 -10.97
CA GLU A 68 18.59 -2.27 -11.70
C GLU A 68 18.21 -2.08 -13.18
N TYR A 69 17.05 -1.47 -13.44
CA TYR A 69 16.59 -1.22 -14.81
C TYR A 69 17.53 -0.27 -15.57
N GLY A 70 18.01 0.79 -14.91
CA GLY A 70 19.00 1.70 -15.51
C GLY A 70 20.29 0.97 -15.90
N THR A 71 20.77 0.06 -15.04
CA THR A 71 21.97 -0.75 -15.32
C THR A 71 21.73 -1.71 -16.48
N GLN A 72 20.55 -2.35 -16.56
CA GLN A 72 20.18 -3.22 -17.67
C GLN A 72 20.12 -2.45 -18.99
N LEU A 73 19.52 -1.26 -19.00
CA LEU A 73 19.44 -0.40 -20.18
C LEU A 73 20.82 0.03 -20.69
N VAL A 74 21.72 0.44 -19.79
CA VAL A 74 23.09 0.81 -20.15
C VAL A 74 23.83 -0.37 -20.79
N ARG A 75 23.75 -1.57 -20.19
CA ARG A 75 24.39 -2.78 -20.73
C ARG A 75 23.86 -3.16 -22.11
N SER A 76 22.55 -3.14 -22.29
CA SER A 76 21.91 -3.44 -23.58
C SER A 76 22.29 -2.42 -24.66
N GLY A 77 22.36 -1.13 -24.31
CA GLY A 77 22.80 -0.08 -25.24
C GLY A 77 24.26 -0.23 -25.67
N SER A 78 25.14 -0.63 -24.75
CA SER A 78 26.56 -0.90 -25.08
C SER A 78 26.74 -2.13 -25.99
N ALA A 79 25.90 -3.15 -25.86
CA ALA A 79 25.95 -4.35 -26.67
C ALA A 79 25.47 -4.14 -28.12
N VAL A 80 24.53 -3.20 -28.35
CA VAL A 80 24.04 -2.85 -29.70
C VAL A 80 25.02 -1.94 -30.44
N ALA A 81 25.86 -1.19 -29.73
CA ALA A 81 26.86 -0.29 -30.29
C ALA A 81 28.20 -0.97 -30.65
N SER A 82 28.35 -2.27 -30.36
CA SER A 82 29.54 -3.10 -30.63
C SER A 82 29.28 -4.05 -31.81
#